data_AF-A0A2P5F576-F1
#
_entry.id   AF-A0A2P5F576-F1
#
_cell.length_a   1.000
_cell.length_b   1.000
_cell.length_c   1.000
_cell.angle_alpha   90.00
_cell.angle_beta   90.00
_cell.angle_gamma   90.00
#
_symmetry.space_group_name_H-M   'P 1'
#
loop_
_entity.id
_entity.type
_entity.pdbx_description
1 polymer ?
#
loop_
_entity_poly.entity_id
_entity_poly.type
_entity_poly.pdbx_seq_one_letter_code
_entity_poly.pdbx_strand_id
1 'polypeptide(L)'
;MGDFSIQISSNLVNSLAGDDEKSKKKTKRTRTKLPRDPQRPHTKTNQKQVSDGFETKKGPAATGWPLQPPMFLPVTPPAHSSSAELDAIRSVLQESERVVERLQKQEENMAQEVTQRAKDLRDKEFKLPYQKPLPCVAENEACLACYKEHLKDPLKCAHLVRNFADCARRVRQQVSSAE
;
A
#
# COMPACT_ATOMS: atom_id res chain seq x y z
N MET A 1 43.82 -10.77 -2.88
CA MET A 1 42.64 -10.54 -2.02
C MET A 1 42.97 -9.35 -1.16
N GLY A 2 42.20 -8.28 -1.24
CA GLY A 2 42.46 -7.04 -0.50
C GLY A 2 41.75 -7.07 0.85
N ASP A 3 42.49 -6.75 1.90
CA ASP A 3 42.02 -6.83 3.28
C ASP A 3 41.22 -5.56 3.59
N PHE A 4 39.89 -5.68 3.69
CA PHE A 4 39.04 -4.56 4.11
C PHE A 4 38.91 -4.55 5.63
N SER A 5 39.55 -3.58 6.27
CA SER A 5 39.35 -3.30 7.69
C SER A 5 38.18 -2.34 7.86
N ILE A 6 37.12 -2.81 8.51
CA ILE A 6 35.93 -2.00 8.82
C ILE A 6 36.19 -1.28 10.15
N GLN A 7 36.31 0.04 10.11
CA GLN A 7 36.38 0.86 11.30
C GLN A 7 34.97 1.34 11.67
N ILE A 8 34.42 0.81 12.76
CA ILE A 8 33.13 1.24 13.30
C ILE A 8 33.40 2.39 14.28
N SER A 9 32.77 3.55 14.05
CA SER A 9 32.92 4.69 14.94
C SER A 9 32.18 4.45 16.26
N SER A 10 32.80 4.87 17.37
CA SER A 10 32.21 4.78 18.72
C SER A 10 30.88 5.53 18.84
N ASN A 11 30.68 6.56 18.03
CA ASN A 11 29.43 7.31 17.96
C ASN A 11 28.25 6.47 17.43
N LEU A 12 28.51 5.56 16.48
CA LEU A 12 27.47 4.65 15.96
C LEU A 12 27.02 3.67 17.06
N VAL A 13 27.98 3.15 17.83
CA VAL A 13 27.71 2.21 18.92
C VAL A 13 26.87 2.88 20.02
N ASN A 14 27.20 4.12 20.38
CA ASN A 14 26.46 4.87 21.39
C ASN A 14 25.04 5.26 20.93
N SER A 15 24.85 5.51 19.63
CA SER A 15 23.51 5.80 19.07
C SER A 15 22.60 4.58 19.07
N LEU A 16 23.16 3.37 18.90
CA LEU A 16 22.38 2.13 18.92
C LEU A 16 22.05 1.66 20.35
N ALA A 17 22.89 2.00 21.32
CA ALA A 17 22.71 1.61 22.71
C ALA A 17 21.73 2.51 23.51
N GLY A 18 21.30 3.65 22.95
CA GLY A 18 20.63 4.72 23.68
C GLY A 18 19.12 4.89 23.51
N ASP A 19 18.43 4.11 22.67
CA ASP A 19 17.03 4.41 22.28
C ASP A 19 15.93 3.68 23.07
N ASP A 20 16.26 3.00 24.17
CA ASP A 20 15.27 2.21 24.94
C ASP A 20 14.60 2.93 26.13
N GLU A 21 14.93 4.20 26.41
CA GLU A 21 14.33 4.91 27.55
C GLU A 21 13.74 6.27 27.19
N LYS A 22 12.40 6.26 27.03
CA LYS A 22 11.43 7.36 27.20
C LYS A 22 10.96 8.08 25.93
N SER A 23 9.90 7.52 25.33
CA SER A 23 8.89 8.36 24.65
C SER A 23 7.46 7.82 24.81
N LYS A 24 7.03 7.60 26.06
CA LYS A 24 5.58 7.61 26.38
C LYS A 24 5.06 9.05 26.27
N LYS A 25 4.35 9.38 25.19
CA LYS A 25 3.25 10.36 25.20
C LYS A 25 2.36 10.21 23.96
N LYS A 26 1.08 9.88 24.22
CA LYS A 26 -0.04 9.88 23.28
C LYS A 26 -0.11 11.23 22.54
N THR A 27 0.00 11.21 21.20
CA THR A 27 -0.41 12.34 20.35
C THR A 27 -1.76 12.02 19.71
N LYS A 28 -2.71 12.92 19.97
CA LYS A 28 -4.10 12.94 19.52
C LYS A 28 -4.16 12.94 17.98
N ARG A 29 -4.96 12.04 17.39
CA ARG A 29 -5.28 12.02 15.95
C ARG A 29 -5.82 13.39 15.52
N THR A 30 -5.10 14.07 14.63
CA THR A 30 -5.65 15.17 13.83
C THR A 30 -5.76 14.69 12.40
N ARG A 31 -7.00 14.68 11.89
CA ARG A 31 -7.38 14.17 10.57
C ARG A 31 -6.95 15.16 9.49
N THR A 32 -5.85 14.90 8.80
CA THR A 32 -5.44 15.71 7.64
C THR A 32 -6.30 15.32 6.43
N LYS A 33 -7.10 16.26 5.93
CA LYS A 33 -7.78 16.12 4.66
C LYS A 33 -6.75 16.26 3.53
N LEU A 34 -6.76 15.30 2.61
CA LEU A 34 -5.99 15.30 1.36
C LEU A 34 -6.48 16.43 0.42
N PRO A 35 -5.62 17.31 -0.09
CA PRO A 35 -5.93 18.08 -1.29
C PRO A 35 -5.46 17.33 -2.56
N ARG A 36 -6.32 17.40 -3.56
CA ARG A 36 -6.29 16.73 -4.86
C ARG A 36 -5.60 17.60 -5.92
N ASP A 37 -4.89 16.92 -6.84
CA ASP A 37 -4.39 17.32 -8.18
C ASP A 37 -3.52 18.58 -8.39
N PRO A 38 -2.42 18.50 -9.19
CA PRO A 38 -1.73 19.67 -9.72
C PRO A 38 -2.45 20.22 -10.97
N GLN A 39 -3.16 21.34 -10.84
CA GLN A 39 -3.56 22.15 -12.00
C GLN A 39 -2.48 23.19 -12.37
N ARG A 40 -2.26 23.29 -13.69
CA ARG A 40 -1.52 24.32 -14.45
C ARG A 40 -1.80 25.75 -13.96
N PRO A 41 -0.86 26.69 -14.17
CA PRO A 41 -1.21 28.09 -14.38
C PRO A 41 -1.10 28.50 -15.85
N HIS A 42 -2.17 29.16 -16.30
CA HIS A 42 -2.35 29.79 -17.59
C HIS A 42 -1.47 31.03 -17.80
N THR A 43 -1.15 31.21 -19.09
CA THR A 43 -0.92 32.46 -19.84
C THR A 43 -1.52 33.73 -19.24
N LYS A 44 -0.69 34.77 -19.08
CA LYS A 44 -1.07 36.19 -19.25
C LYS A 44 0.03 36.98 -19.95
N THR A 45 -0.27 37.28 -21.21
CA THR A 45 0.12 38.43 -22.02
C THR A 45 0.66 39.65 -21.26
N ASN A 46 1.83 40.14 -21.66
CA ASN A 46 2.04 41.58 -21.77
C ASN A 46 2.93 41.90 -22.97
N GLN A 47 2.29 42.55 -23.92
CA GLN A 47 2.76 43.15 -25.14
C GLN A 47 3.57 44.40 -24.78
N LYS A 48 4.81 44.53 -25.26
CA LYS A 48 5.40 45.87 -25.40
C LYS A 48 5.97 46.01 -26.80
N GLN A 49 5.35 46.95 -27.49
CA GLN A 49 5.51 47.32 -28.88
C GLN A 49 6.89 47.94 -29.15
N VAL A 50 7.35 47.65 -30.35
CA VAL A 50 8.32 48.39 -31.17
C VAL A 50 7.72 49.74 -31.59
N SER A 51 8.58 50.70 -31.98
CA SER A 51 8.31 52.00 -32.63
C SER A 51 8.37 53.20 -31.65
N ASP A 52 8.99 54.35 -31.92
CA ASP A 52 9.73 54.90 -33.06
C ASP A 52 10.68 55.98 -32.50
N GLY A 53 11.72 56.34 -33.24
CA GLY A 53 12.67 57.38 -32.82
C GLY A 53 13.63 57.73 -33.94
N PHE A 54 13.09 58.34 -34.99
CA PHE A 54 13.85 59.05 -36.02
C PHE A 54 14.78 60.09 -35.39
N GLU A 55 16.10 59.93 -35.57
CA GLU A 55 17.06 61.04 -35.54
C GLU A 55 17.97 60.88 -36.77
N THR A 56 17.71 61.73 -37.76
CA THR A 56 18.51 61.85 -38.97
C THR A 56 19.81 62.59 -38.65
N LYS A 57 20.97 61.92 -38.74
CA LYS A 57 22.26 62.61 -38.86
C LYS A 57 23.10 62.03 -40.00
N LYS A 58 23.69 62.95 -40.75
CA LYS A 58 24.16 62.80 -42.13
C LYS A 58 25.70 62.70 -42.15
N GLY A 59 26.22 61.66 -42.81
CA GLY A 59 27.53 61.58 -43.50
C GLY A 59 28.77 61.18 -42.67
N PRO A 60 29.94 60.89 -43.32
CA PRO A 60 30.20 60.38 -44.67
C PRO A 60 30.91 59.00 -44.68
N ALA A 61 31.02 58.41 -45.87
CA ALA A 61 31.57 57.09 -46.14
C ALA A 61 33.07 56.92 -45.86
N ALA A 62 33.47 55.74 -45.36
CA ALA A 62 34.84 55.23 -45.47
C ALA A 62 34.88 53.68 -45.35
N THR A 63 35.18 53.03 -46.48
CA THR A 63 36.10 51.87 -46.65
C THR A 63 36.19 50.76 -45.58
N GLY A 64 35.73 49.54 -45.92
CA GLY A 64 36.52 48.30 -45.74
C GLY A 64 35.98 47.13 -44.88
N TRP A 65 35.63 46.01 -45.55
CA TRP A 65 35.62 44.56 -45.16
C TRP A 65 34.58 44.06 -44.11
N PRO A 66 34.18 42.74 -44.08
CA PRO A 66 34.79 41.55 -44.69
C PRO A 66 33.87 40.62 -45.53
N LEU A 67 34.51 39.65 -46.19
CA LEU A 67 33.93 38.51 -46.92
C LEU A 67 32.77 37.82 -46.17
N GLN A 68 31.71 37.45 -46.90
CA GLN A 68 30.67 36.56 -46.38
C GLN A 68 31.26 35.21 -45.95
N PRO A 69 30.88 34.66 -44.77
CA PRO A 69 31.26 33.31 -44.39
C PRO A 69 30.49 32.27 -45.25
N PRO A 70 31.09 31.12 -45.58
CA PRO A 70 30.38 30.05 -46.26
C PRO A 70 29.24 29.56 -45.37
N MET A 71 28.03 29.53 -45.92
CA MET A 71 26.85 28.96 -45.27
C MET A 71 27.08 27.46 -45.08
N PHE A 72 27.42 27.04 -43.87
CA PHE A 72 27.39 25.62 -43.50
C PHE A 72 25.92 25.19 -43.46
N LEU A 73 25.50 24.39 -44.44
CA LEU A 73 24.24 23.65 -44.35
C LEU A 73 24.38 22.62 -43.22
N PRO A 74 23.37 22.47 -42.34
CA PRO A 74 23.41 21.42 -41.33
C PRO A 74 23.49 20.08 -42.06
N VAL A 75 24.52 19.29 -41.72
CA VAL A 75 24.60 17.88 -42.10
C VAL A 75 23.34 17.23 -41.54
N THR A 76 22.44 16.81 -42.42
CA THR A 76 21.29 15.99 -42.03
C THR A 76 21.86 14.74 -41.36
N PRO A 77 21.51 14.46 -40.09
CA PRO A 77 21.93 13.21 -39.48
C PRO A 77 21.40 12.07 -40.36
N PRO A 78 22.13 10.95 -40.48
CA PRO A 78 21.58 9.79 -41.15
C PRO A 78 20.23 9.50 -40.50
N ALA A 79 19.21 9.27 -41.33
CA ALA A 79 17.90 8.86 -40.86
C ALA A 79 18.05 7.51 -40.16
N HIS A 80 18.47 7.53 -38.90
CA HIS A 80 18.22 6.42 -37.98
C HIS A 80 16.73 6.18 -38.08
N SER A 81 16.36 5.01 -38.59
CA SER A 81 14.97 4.71 -38.85
C SER A 81 14.24 4.83 -37.52
N SER A 82 13.35 5.83 -37.43
CA SER A 82 12.53 6.06 -36.24
C SER A 82 11.78 4.79 -35.81
N SER A 83 11.59 3.84 -36.73
CA SER A 83 11.10 2.49 -36.47
C SER A 83 11.98 1.69 -35.50
N ALA A 84 13.32 1.74 -35.62
CA ALA A 84 14.22 0.95 -34.78
C ALA A 84 14.21 1.42 -33.32
N GLU A 85 14.13 2.74 -33.09
CA GLU A 85 13.97 3.30 -31.74
C GLU A 85 12.60 2.93 -31.14
N LEU A 86 11.53 2.99 -31.93
CA LEU A 86 10.20 2.58 -31.49
C LEU A 86 10.12 1.08 -31.18
N ASP A 87 10.81 0.24 -31.93
CA ASP A 87 10.89 -1.20 -31.68
C ASP A 87 11.68 -1.52 -30.41
N ALA A 88 12.78 -0.78 -30.17
CA ALA A 88 13.53 -0.88 -28.91
C ALA A 88 12.66 -0.50 -27.70
N ILE A 89 11.89 0.60 -27.79
CA ILE A 89 10.96 1.02 -26.74
C ILE A 89 9.89 -0.05 -26.50
N ARG A 90 9.27 -0.59 -27.56
CA ARG A 90 8.27 -1.65 -27.44
C ARG A 90 8.83 -2.91 -26.78
N SER A 91 10.06 -3.29 -27.12
CA SER A 91 10.73 -4.44 -26.51
C SER A 91 10.96 -4.24 -25.01
N VAL A 92 11.40 -3.05 -24.60
CA VAL A 92 11.57 -2.71 -23.17
C VAL A 92 10.23 -2.75 -22.43
N LEU A 93 9.16 -2.19 -23.01
CA LEU A 93 7.84 -2.24 -22.40
C LEU A 93 7.33 -3.67 -22.23
N GLN A 94 7.48 -4.51 -23.25
CA GLN A 94 7.07 -5.91 -23.19
C GLN A 94 7.87 -6.69 -22.12
N GLU A 95 9.16 -6.43 -22.01
CA GLU A 95 9.97 -7.07 -20.96
C GLU A 95 9.59 -6.57 -19.57
N SER A 96 9.29 -5.27 -19.42
CA SER A 96 8.82 -4.71 -18.15
C SER A 96 7.49 -5.33 -17.71
N GLU A 97 6.56 -5.55 -18.64
CA GLU A 97 5.28 -6.20 -18.37
C GLU A 97 5.48 -7.64 -17.87
N ARG A 98 6.34 -8.42 -18.53
CA ARG A 98 6.68 -9.78 -18.09
C ARG A 98 7.32 -9.81 -16.71
N VAL A 99 8.18 -8.86 -16.39
CA VAL A 99 8.80 -8.76 -15.06
C VAL A 99 7.76 -8.41 -14.01
N VAL A 100 6.84 -7.48 -14.30
CA VAL A 100 5.74 -7.12 -13.40
C VAL A 100 4.83 -8.32 -13.14
N GLU A 101 4.42 -9.08 -14.16
CA GLU A 101 3.61 -10.28 -13.97
C GLU A 101 4.29 -11.32 -13.06
N ARG A 102 5.61 -11.52 -13.24
CA ARG A 102 6.39 -12.43 -12.38
C ARG A 102 6.45 -11.94 -10.94
N LEU A 103 6.69 -10.64 -10.73
CA LEU A 103 6.74 -10.05 -9.40
C LEU A 103 5.38 -10.11 -8.71
N GLN A 104 4.29 -9.82 -9.42
CA GLN A 104 2.94 -9.93 -8.90
C GLN A 104 2.63 -11.37 -8.45
N LYS A 105 3.00 -12.36 -9.26
CA LYS A 105 2.85 -13.77 -8.88
C LYS A 105 3.68 -14.14 -7.65
N GLN A 106 4.89 -13.59 -7.53
CA GLN A 106 5.74 -13.81 -6.35
C GLN A 106 5.13 -13.16 -5.10
N GLU A 107 4.61 -11.95 -5.21
CA GLU A 107 3.91 -11.25 -4.14
C GLU A 107 2.68 -12.03 -3.66
N GLU A 108 1.84 -12.49 -4.58
CA GLU A 108 0.65 -13.30 -4.26
C GLU A 108 1.03 -14.60 -3.53
N ASN A 109 2.04 -15.32 -4.01
CA ASN A 109 2.51 -16.54 -3.36
C ASN A 109 3.05 -16.25 -1.94
N MET A 110 3.85 -15.20 -1.78
CA MET A 110 4.40 -14.80 -0.49
C MET A 110 3.30 -14.37 0.48
N ALA A 111 2.29 -13.63 0.00
CA ALA A 111 1.14 -13.22 0.81
C ALA A 111 0.32 -14.42 1.28
N GLN A 112 0.09 -15.41 0.40
CA GLN A 112 -0.57 -16.66 0.77
C GLN A 112 0.23 -17.42 1.82
N GLU A 113 1.54 -17.55 1.65
CA GLU A 113 2.43 -18.24 2.59
C GLU A 113 2.41 -17.57 3.98
N VAL A 114 2.58 -16.25 4.04
CA VAL A 114 2.54 -15.49 5.30
C VAL A 114 1.18 -15.63 5.97
N THR A 115 0.09 -15.56 5.19
CA THR A 115 -1.27 -15.74 5.72
C THR A 115 -1.46 -17.14 6.30
N GLN A 116 -0.98 -18.17 5.61
CA GLN A 116 -1.10 -19.55 6.08
C GLN A 116 -0.25 -19.79 7.34
N ARG A 117 0.98 -19.28 7.37
CA ARG A 117 1.85 -19.35 8.54
C ARG A 117 1.26 -18.59 9.73
N ALA A 118 0.67 -17.42 9.51
CA ALA A 118 0.01 -16.66 10.57
C ALA A 118 -1.22 -17.39 11.15
N LYS A 119 -2.00 -18.06 10.30
CA LYS A 119 -3.10 -18.94 10.76
C LYS A 119 -2.56 -20.10 11.60
N ASP A 120 -1.55 -20.79 11.10
CA ASP A 120 -0.93 -21.93 11.80
C ASP A 120 -0.34 -21.52 13.16
N LEU A 121 0.35 -20.37 13.23
CA LEU A 121 0.83 -19.82 14.50
C LEU A 121 -0.31 -19.48 15.44
N ARG A 122 -1.38 -18.83 14.95
CA ARG A 122 -2.57 -18.57 15.76
C ARG A 122 -3.19 -19.88 16.27
N ASP A 123 -3.31 -20.89 15.42
CA ASP A 123 -3.92 -22.16 15.79
C ASP A 123 -3.03 -22.97 16.75
N LYS A 124 -1.71 -22.77 16.75
CA LYS A 124 -0.76 -23.43 17.65
C LYS A 124 -0.61 -22.71 18.98
N GLU A 125 -0.39 -21.41 18.95
CA GLU A 125 -0.06 -20.59 20.12
C GLU A 125 -1.30 -20.03 20.82
N PHE A 126 -2.35 -19.71 20.05
CA PHE A 126 -3.61 -19.16 20.56
C PHE A 126 -4.74 -20.19 20.53
N LYS A 127 -4.44 -21.45 20.88
CA LYS A 127 -5.52 -22.35 21.31
C LYS A 127 -6.09 -21.78 22.58
N LEU A 128 -7.34 -21.32 22.53
CA LEU A 128 -8.08 -21.02 23.75
C LEU A 128 -7.95 -22.27 24.64
N PRO A 129 -7.56 -22.13 25.93
CA PRO A 129 -7.52 -23.26 26.85
C PRO A 129 -8.80 -24.06 26.66
N TYR A 130 -8.64 -25.34 26.30
CA TYR A 130 -9.67 -26.24 25.80
C TYR A 130 -11.08 -25.76 26.17
N GLN A 131 -11.80 -25.16 25.21
CA GLN A 131 -13.14 -24.68 25.50
C GLN A 131 -13.95 -25.90 25.93
N LYS A 132 -14.34 -25.93 27.21
CA LYS A 132 -15.15 -27.02 27.75
C LYS A 132 -16.34 -27.19 26.80
N PRO A 133 -16.62 -28.42 26.32
CA PRO A 133 -17.72 -28.64 25.39
C PRO A 133 -18.98 -28.02 25.95
N LEU A 134 -19.72 -27.34 25.09
CA LEU A 134 -20.89 -26.58 25.51
C LEU A 134 -21.84 -27.53 26.25
N PRO A 135 -22.16 -27.27 27.52
CA PRO A 135 -23.03 -28.17 28.26
C PRO A 135 -24.47 -28.12 27.69
N CYS A 136 -25.19 -29.24 27.78
CA CYS A 136 -26.60 -29.36 27.36
C CYS A 136 -26.87 -29.29 25.84
N VAL A 137 -25.92 -29.73 24.99
CA VAL A 137 -26.11 -29.72 23.52
C VAL A 137 -27.31 -30.57 23.10
N ALA A 138 -27.44 -31.77 23.65
CA ALA A 138 -28.50 -32.71 23.27
C ALA A 138 -29.90 -32.15 23.57
N GLU A 139 -30.09 -31.55 24.74
CA GLU A 139 -31.35 -30.94 25.14
C GLU A 139 -31.65 -29.68 24.31
N ASN A 140 -30.62 -28.91 23.96
CA ASN A 140 -30.75 -27.75 23.08
C ASN A 140 -31.18 -28.15 21.66
N GLU A 141 -30.50 -29.13 21.07
CA GLU A 141 -30.83 -29.64 19.74
C GLU A 141 -32.24 -30.22 19.69
N ALA A 142 -32.67 -30.94 20.73
CA ALA A 142 -34.04 -31.43 20.85
C ALA A 142 -35.07 -30.29 20.91
N CYS A 143 -34.80 -29.22 21.68
CA CYS A 143 -35.65 -28.03 21.70
C CYS A 143 -35.78 -27.39 20.32
N LEU A 144 -34.65 -27.20 19.62
CA LEU A 144 -34.62 -26.60 18.30
C LEU A 144 -35.32 -27.46 17.26
N ALA A 145 -35.15 -28.78 17.32
CA ALA A 145 -35.86 -29.72 16.45
C ALA A 145 -37.38 -29.60 16.65
N CYS A 146 -37.86 -29.60 17.89
CA CYS A 146 -39.29 -29.45 18.18
C CYS A 146 -39.85 -28.11 17.68
N TYR A 147 -39.12 -27.01 17.86
CA TYR A 147 -39.59 -25.71 17.35
C TYR A 147 -39.65 -25.66 15.83
N LYS A 148 -38.74 -26.34 15.12
CA LYS A 148 -38.80 -26.48 13.66
C LYS A 148 -40.04 -27.26 13.22
N GLU A 149 -40.46 -28.27 13.98
CA GLU A 149 -41.66 -29.08 13.70
C GLU A 149 -42.97 -28.41 14.14
N HIS A 150 -42.92 -27.51 15.12
CA HIS A 150 -44.10 -26.87 15.73
C HIS A 150 -44.08 -25.34 15.64
N LEU A 151 -43.82 -24.81 14.44
CA LEU A 151 -43.76 -23.35 14.18
C LEU A 151 -45.05 -22.60 14.56
N LYS A 152 -46.22 -23.23 14.42
CA LYS A 152 -47.53 -22.63 14.69
C LYS A 152 -47.96 -22.75 16.15
N ASP A 153 -47.40 -23.71 16.89
CA ASP A 153 -47.72 -23.92 18.30
C ASP A 153 -46.45 -24.25 19.10
N PRO A 154 -45.67 -23.21 19.44
CA PRO A 154 -44.41 -23.37 20.16
C PRO A 154 -44.56 -23.93 21.57
N LEU A 155 -45.77 -23.91 22.15
CA LEU A 155 -46.02 -24.37 23.52
C LEU A 155 -45.95 -25.90 23.65
N LYS A 156 -46.12 -26.65 22.55
CA LYS A 156 -45.92 -28.11 22.54
C LYS A 156 -44.50 -28.52 22.91
N CYS A 157 -43.52 -27.65 22.68
CA CYS A 157 -42.12 -27.87 23.01
C CYS A 157 -41.76 -27.56 24.48
N ALA A 158 -42.74 -27.17 25.31
CA ALA A 158 -42.48 -26.74 26.70
C ALA A 158 -41.74 -27.78 27.54
N HIS A 159 -41.98 -29.08 27.32
CA HIS A 159 -41.29 -30.14 28.05
C HIS A 159 -39.79 -30.19 27.71
N LEU A 160 -39.42 -29.98 26.44
CA LEU A 160 -38.02 -29.95 26.00
C LEU A 160 -37.32 -28.71 26.52
N VAL A 161 -37.99 -27.56 26.49
CA VAL A 161 -37.49 -26.30 27.06
C VAL A 161 -37.20 -26.46 28.55
N ARG A 162 -38.08 -27.15 29.29
CA ARG A 162 -37.88 -27.45 30.71
C ARG A 162 -36.67 -28.36 30.93
N ASN A 163 -36.50 -29.39 30.10
CA ASN A 163 -35.34 -30.28 30.16
C ASN A 163 -34.02 -29.52 29.91
N PHE A 164 -33.99 -28.64 28.91
CA PHE A 164 -32.83 -27.78 28.65
C PHE A 164 -32.56 -26.82 29.81
N ALA A 165 -33.58 -26.19 30.36
CA ALA A 165 -33.46 -25.29 31.51
C ALA A 165 -32.93 -26.01 32.76
N ASP A 166 -33.38 -27.24 33.00
CA ASP A 166 -32.92 -28.06 34.13
C ASP A 166 -31.50 -28.56 33.93
N CYS A 167 -31.10 -28.95 32.72
CA CYS A 167 -29.71 -29.25 32.40
C CYS A 167 -28.81 -28.02 32.67
N ALA A 168 -29.19 -26.85 32.15
CA ALA A 168 -28.42 -25.62 32.34
C ALA A 168 -28.31 -25.23 33.83
N ARG A 169 -29.35 -25.50 34.63
CA ARG A 169 -29.33 -25.28 36.08
C ARG A 169 -28.33 -26.20 36.79
N ARG A 170 -28.33 -27.50 36.47
CA ARG A 170 -27.39 -28.47 37.05
C ARG A 170 -25.94 -28.11 36.73
N VAL A 171 -25.68 -27.71 35.49
CA VAL A 171 -24.35 -27.29 35.04
C VAL A 171 -23.87 -26.06 35.82
N ARG A 172 -24.72 -25.05 36.00
CA ARG A 172 -24.38 -23.86 36.80
C ARG A 172 -24.02 -24.23 38.24
N GLN A 173 -24.76 -25.16 38.84
CA GLN A 173 -24.52 -25.64 40.21
C GLN A 173 -23.21 -26.43 40.33
N GLN A 174 -22.80 -27.16 39.29
CA GLN A 174 -21.53 -27.90 39.27
C GLN A 174 -20.33 -26.95 39.14
N VAL A 175 -20.47 -25.87 38.36
CA VAL A 175 -19.41 -24.86 38.22
C VAL A 175 -19.21 -24.08 39.52
N SER A 176 -20.30 -23.72 40.23
CA SER A 176 -20.20 -23.01 41.52
C SER A 176 -19.69 -23.86 42.69
N SER A 177 -19.69 -25.18 42.56
CA SER A 177 -19.22 -26.12 43.60
C SER A 177 -17.77 -26.58 43.39
N ALA A 178 -17.18 -26.26 42.23
CA ALA A 178 -15.82 -26.65 41.85
C ALA A 178 -14.81 -25.49 42.00
N GLU A 179 -15.25 -24.37 42.58
CA GLU A 179 -14.48 -23.17 42.91
C GLU A 179 -14.37 -23.07 44.44
#